data_AF-A0A662BQC1-F1
#
_entry.id   AF-A0A662BQC1-F1
#
_cell.length_a   1.000
_cell.length_b   1.000
_cell.length_c   1.000
_cell.angle_alpha   90.00
_cell.angle_beta   90.00
_cell.angle_gamma   90.00
#
_symmetry.space_group_name_H-M   'P 1'
#
loop_
_entity.id
_entity.type
_entity.pdbx_description
1 polymer ?
#
loop_
_entity_poly.entity_id
_entity_poly.type
_entity_poly.pdbx_seq_one_letter_code
_entity_poly.pdbx_strand_id
1 'polypeptide(L)'
;MYLKNIAIIIILLSYSIHLHAIDFKKIEEHVNNTPYKSTTSTLALSAYLTNSFENEDEKFAAIYFWVGKNIKYDVKQMTKSRKYFSTKELINEVLKDKKGVCQHYSELFNELSLLAGLKSYVLTGYGKEHGKVMNLAHAWNAIKLDSKWYFIDVTWGAGYLQNNQFKKDFKIKYFMVTPEKFIQDHIPFDPMWQLLPYPIKYEEFDKDIKNSIALKEFFYTDTINHFVQLSEIQQYQAKIRRINSNGRKNNLIINELKQEKSYLKILYKNKAINNLNSGNYHYNEALRQFEKYYEAYKKTESSKTYLLAELKAIEKKLDSAKKYYSQVKTSDREINTKLHEAKTALKNFEQIIEGQKKKLKEN
;
A
#
# COMPACT_ATOMS: atom_id res chain seq x y z
N MET A 1 15.73 20.71 63.13
CA MET A 1 16.08 21.75 62.14
C MET A 1 17.08 21.16 61.15
N TYR A 2 16.70 21.13 59.85
CA TYR A 2 17.54 21.20 58.63
C TYR A 2 18.86 20.39 58.56
N LEU A 3 19.20 19.59 57.54
CA LEU A 3 18.68 19.37 56.19
C LEU A 3 19.24 18.04 55.65
N LYS A 4 18.38 17.35 54.89
CA LYS A 4 18.68 16.33 53.89
C LYS A 4 19.88 16.74 53.01
N ASN A 5 20.93 15.93 52.95
CA ASN A 5 21.88 15.95 51.85
C ASN A 5 21.64 14.76 50.92
N ILE A 6 21.01 15.14 49.83
CA ILE A 6 20.66 14.37 48.65
C ILE A 6 21.96 14.09 47.88
N ALA A 7 22.43 12.85 47.90
CA ALA A 7 23.36 12.36 46.90
C ALA A 7 22.56 11.97 45.64
N ILE A 8 22.13 12.97 44.85
CA ILE A 8 21.80 12.73 43.45
C ILE A 8 23.15 12.42 42.80
N ILE A 9 23.40 11.13 42.58
CA ILE A 9 24.34 10.69 41.55
C ILE A 9 23.73 11.20 40.25
N ILE A 10 24.21 12.37 39.82
CA ILE A 10 24.02 12.87 38.48
C ILE A 10 24.77 11.90 37.58
N ILE A 11 24.07 10.85 37.12
CA ILE A 11 24.44 10.18 35.87
C ILE A 11 24.14 11.21 34.78
N LEU A 12 25.07 12.14 34.61
CA LEU A 12 25.29 12.83 33.34
C LEU A 12 25.76 11.75 32.37
N LEU A 13 24.81 10.93 31.91
CA LEU A 13 24.88 10.39 30.56
C LEU A 13 24.93 11.64 29.69
N SER A 14 26.15 12.02 29.33
CA SER A 14 26.43 12.82 28.17
C SER A 14 25.79 12.11 26.99
N TYR A 15 24.49 12.36 26.76
CA TYR A 15 23.94 12.35 25.43
C TYR A 15 24.65 13.49 24.71
N SER A 16 25.88 13.21 24.28
CA SER A 16 26.48 13.87 23.15
C SER A 16 25.50 13.63 22.02
N ILE A 17 24.61 14.59 21.79
CA ILE A 17 23.88 14.69 20.53
C ILE A 17 24.97 14.97 19.52
N HIS A 18 25.63 13.92 19.03
CA HIS A 18 26.47 14.04 17.87
C HIS A 18 25.51 14.39 16.74
N LEU A 19 25.58 15.66 16.34
CA LEU A 19 24.96 16.12 15.11
C LEU A 19 25.67 15.37 13.98
N HIS A 20 25.14 14.20 13.62
CA HIS A 20 25.66 13.38 12.53
C HIS A 20 25.41 14.16 11.24
N ALA A 21 26.49 14.61 10.60
CA ALA A 21 26.43 15.17 9.27
C ALA A 21 26.68 14.03 8.27
N ILE A 22 25.78 13.89 7.30
CA ILE A 22 25.91 12.89 6.24
C ILE A 22 27.15 13.19 5.40
N ASP A 23 28.09 12.25 5.32
CA ASP A 23 29.23 12.34 4.41
C ASP A 23 28.83 11.87 3.00
N PHE A 24 28.26 12.78 2.22
CA PHE A 24 27.83 12.50 0.85
C PHE A 24 28.97 12.05 -0.07
N LYS A 25 30.22 12.44 0.21
CA LYS A 25 31.36 12.05 -0.62
C LYS A 25 31.68 10.57 -0.42
N LYS A 26 31.73 10.12 0.83
CA LYS A 26 31.89 8.69 1.18
C LYS A 26 30.77 7.84 0.59
N ILE A 27 29.52 8.32 0.68
CA ILE A 27 28.36 7.62 0.12
C ILE A 27 28.46 7.53 -1.40
N GLU A 28 28.82 8.62 -2.06
CA GLU A 28 29.01 8.64 -3.51
C GLU A 28 30.11 7.67 -3.97
N GLU A 29 31.24 7.64 -3.28
CA GLU A 29 32.34 6.73 -3.58
C GLU A 29 31.90 5.26 -3.44
N HIS A 30 31.20 4.93 -2.35
CA HIS A 30 30.62 3.59 -2.15
C HIS A 30 29.64 3.20 -3.26
N VAL A 31 28.71 4.10 -3.59
CA VAL A 31 27.71 3.88 -4.65
C VAL A 31 28.37 3.69 -6.01
N ASN A 32 29.40 4.46 -6.34
CA ASN A 32 30.13 4.35 -7.61
C ASN A 32 30.85 3.00 -7.75
N ASN A 33 31.22 2.36 -6.64
CA ASN A 33 31.87 1.06 -6.61
C ASN A 33 30.89 -0.14 -6.65
N THR A 34 29.59 0.10 -6.86
CA THR A 34 28.57 -0.97 -6.89
C THR A 34 28.88 -2.03 -7.95
N PRO A 35 29.14 -3.30 -7.57
CA PRO A 35 29.44 -4.36 -8.53
C PRO A 35 28.23 -4.65 -9.41
N TYR A 36 28.47 -4.88 -10.71
CA TYR A 36 27.40 -5.21 -11.67
C TYR A 36 26.50 -6.36 -11.19
N LYS A 37 27.11 -7.43 -10.62
CA LYS A 37 26.39 -8.59 -10.07
C LYS A 37 25.34 -8.20 -9.01
N SER A 38 25.61 -7.19 -8.20
CA SER A 38 24.68 -6.71 -7.17
C SER A 38 23.50 -5.97 -7.77
N THR A 39 23.60 -5.46 -9.00
CA THR A 39 22.53 -4.72 -9.68
C THR A 39 21.50 -5.60 -10.41
N THR A 40 21.63 -6.93 -10.30
CA THR A 40 20.76 -7.91 -11.00
C THR A 40 19.50 -8.27 -10.21
N SER A 41 19.45 -7.97 -8.92
CA SER A 41 18.25 -8.11 -8.07
C SER A 41 18.18 -6.96 -7.07
N THR A 42 16.97 -6.59 -6.66
CA THR A 42 16.76 -5.53 -5.66
C THR A 42 17.33 -5.91 -4.30
N LEU A 43 17.26 -7.18 -3.91
CA LEU A 43 17.82 -7.68 -2.65
C LEU A 43 19.35 -7.48 -2.60
N ALA A 44 20.08 -7.96 -3.60
CA ALA A 44 21.53 -7.82 -3.64
C ALA A 44 21.97 -6.35 -3.75
N LEU A 45 21.20 -5.55 -4.49
CA LEU A 45 21.47 -4.13 -4.65
C LEU A 45 21.27 -3.38 -3.32
N SER A 46 20.12 -3.57 -2.66
CA SER A 46 19.81 -2.95 -1.38
C SER A 46 20.86 -3.30 -0.32
N ALA A 47 21.20 -4.59 -0.20
CA ALA A 47 22.22 -5.04 0.75
C ALA A 47 23.60 -4.40 0.48
N TYR A 48 24.04 -4.34 -0.78
CA TYR A 48 25.31 -3.69 -1.11
C TYR A 48 25.29 -2.20 -0.78
N LEU A 49 24.23 -1.49 -1.14
CA LEU A 49 24.12 -0.05 -0.93
C LEU A 49 24.05 0.33 0.54
N THR A 50 23.49 -0.51 1.41
CA THR A 50 23.09 -0.09 2.76
C THR A 50 23.88 -0.76 3.90
N ASN A 51 24.44 -1.95 3.72
CA ASN A 51 25.12 -2.68 4.81
C ASN A 51 26.41 -2.01 5.32
N SER A 52 26.98 -1.07 4.56
CA SER A 52 28.18 -0.31 4.95
C SER A 52 27.87 0.92 5.81
N PHE A 53 26.59 1.19 6.06
CA PHE A 53 26.11 2.35 6.80
C PHE A 53 25.27 1.89 8.00
N GLU A 54 25.48 2.50 9.15
CA GLU A 54 24.68 2.21 10.36
C GLU A 54 23.42 3.10 10.37
N ASN A 55 23.59 4.38 10.02
CA ASN A 55 22.54 5.38 10.09
C ASN A 55 21.54 5.26 8.94
N GLU A 56 20.26 5.43 9.24
CA GLU A 56 19.17 5.30 8.27
C GLU A 56 19.22 6.38 7.17
N ASP A 57 19.64 7.60 7.50
CA ASP A 57 19.80 8.71 6.55
C ASP A 57 20.93 8.46 5.53
N GLU A 58 22.05 7.90 5.96
CA GLU A 58 23.13 7.45 5.06
C GLU A 58 22.65 6.32 4.13
N LYS A 59 21.85 5.37 4.63
CA LYS A 59 21.26 4.30 3.81
C LYS A 59 20.29 4.87 2.76
N PHE A 60 19.41 5.80 3.15
CA PHE A 60 18.53 6.50 2.21
C PHE A 60 19.34 7.28 1.17
N ALA A 61 20.42 7.95 1.57
CA ALA A 61 21.31 8.67 0.66
C ALA A 61 21.97 7.71 -0.33
N ALA A 62 22.48 6.56 0.09
CA ALA A 62 23.08 5.57 -0.82
C ALA A 62 22.08 5.09 -1.88
N ILE A 63 20.83 4.81 -1.49
CA ILE A 63 19.75 4.43 -2.40
C ILE A 63 19.40 5.59 -3.35
N TYR A 64 19.24 6.81 -2.83
CA TYR A 64 18.94 8.01 -3.61
C TYR A 64 20.00 8.27 -4.67
N PHE A 65 21.28 8.21 -4.28
CA PHE A 65 22.43 8.38 -5.17
C PHE A 65 22.43 7.31 -6.26
N TRP A 66 22.27 6.04 -5.89
CA TRP A 66 22.31 4.97 -6.87
C TRP A 66 21.16 5.10 -7.88
N VAL A 67 19.92 5.28 -7.42
CA VAL A 67 18.75 5.37 -8.32
C VAL A 67 18.84 6.63 -9.19
N GLY A 68 19.12 7.80 -8.60
CA GLY A 68 19.21 9.06 -9.33
C GLY A 68 20.36 9.13 -10.34
N LYS A 69 21.47 8.42 -10.08
CA LYS A 69 22.61 8.36 -11.01
C LYS A 69 22.52 7.21 -12.00
N ASN A 70 21.79 6.14 -11.74
CA ASN A 70 21.81 4.96 -12.63
C ASN A 70 20.56 4.81 -13.49
N ILE A 71 19.46 5.49 -13.16
CA ILE A 71 18.22 5.43 -13.93
C ILE A 71 18.07 6.68 -14.80
N LYS A 72 17.65 6.51 -16.06
CA LYS A 72 17.32 7.59 -17.00
C LYS A 72 15.81 7.75 -17.16
N TYR A 73 15.33 8.99 -17.28
CA TYR A 73 13.90 9.22 -17.49
C TYR A 73 13.47 8.82 -18.91
N ASP A 74 12.46 7.95 -19.02
CA ASP A 74 11.93 7.47 -20.32
C ASP A 74 10.77 8.36 -20.80
N VAL A 75 11.12 9.42 -21.53
CA VAL A 75 10.14 10.36 -22.13
C VAL A 75 9.19 9.66 -23.11
N LYS A 76 9.64 8.59 -23.79
CA LYS A 76 8.78 7.83 -24.73
C LYS A 76 7.74 7.01 -23.98
N GLN A 77 8.08 6.50 -22.80
CA GLN A 77 7.14 5.78 -21.95
C GLN A 77 6.16 6.74 -21.27
N MET A 78 6.59 7.95 -20.90
CA MET A 78 5.70 8.99 -20.34
C MET A 78 4.47 9.27 -21.23
N THR A 79 4.63 9.19 -22.55
CA THR A 79 3.54 9.44 -23.51
C THR A 79 2.75 8.18 -23.89
N LYS A 80 3.15 7.00 -23.41
CA LYS A 80 2.52 5.72 -23.72
C LYS A 80 1.89 5.11 -22.46
N SER A 81 0.60 4.80 -22.51
CA SER A 81 -0.05 4.06 -21.43
C SER A 81 0.35 2.58 -21.49
N ARG A 82 1.43 2.22 -20.77
CA ARG A 82 1.76 0.82 -20.51
C ARG A 82 1.04 0.36 -19.24
N LYS A 83 0.43 -0.81 -19.31
CA LYS A 83 -0.17 -1.48 -18.14
C LYS A 83 0.83 -2.48 -17.59
N TYR A 84 0.99 -2.47 -16.27
CA TYR A 84 1.74 -3.48 -15.52
C TYR A 84 0.77 -4.36 -14.74
N PHE A 85 1.07 -5.64 -14.63
CA PHE A 85 0.27 -6.60 -13.86
C PHE A 85 0.62 -6.59 -12.37
N SER A 86 1.82 -6.09 -12.01
CA SER A 86 2.26 -5.93 -10.62
C SER A 86 3.35 -4.87 -10.48
N THR A 87 3.52 -4.32 -9.27
CA THR A 87 4.65 -3.44 -8.93
C THR A 87 6.00 -4.12 -9.16
N LYS A 88 6.09 -5.44 -8.92
CA LYS A 88 7.31 -6.22 -9.16
C LYS A 88 7.72 -6.24 -10.63
N GLU A 89 6.76 -6.29 -11.56
CA GLU A 89 7.04 -6.19 -13.00
C GLU A 89 7.66 -4.84 -13.35
N LEU A 90 7.11 -3.76 -12.82
CA LEU A 90 7.58 -2.39 -13.02
C LEU A 90 9.01 -2.21 -12.43
N ILE A 91 9.27 -2.72 -11.23
CA ILE A 91 10.59 -2.68 -10.58
C ILE A 91 11.63 -3.48 -11.39
N ASN A 92 11.28 -4.68 -11.84
CA ASN A 92 12.16 -5.51 -12.64
C ASN A 92 12.53 -4.83 -13.97
N GLU A 93 11.57 -4.16 -14.60
CA GLU A 93 11.81 -3.38 -15.82
C GLU A 93 12.84 -2.27 -15.59
N VAL A 94 12.64 -1.40 -14.60
CA VAL A 94 13.58 -0.28 -14.36
C VAL A 94 14.95 -0.76 -13.92
N LEU A 95 15.01 -1.85 -13.13
CA LEU A 95 16.28 -2.43 -12.73
C LEU A 95 17.04 -3.01 -13.93
N LYS A 96 16.34 -3.63 -14.88
CA LYS A 96 16.94 -4.21 -16.10
C LYS A 96 17.32 -3.14 -17.12
N ASP A 97 16.37 -2.28 -17.48
CA ASP A 97 16.51 -1.35 -18.59
C ASP A 97 17.23 -0.06 -18.19
N LYS A 98 17.41 0.17 -16.88
CA LYS A 98 18.03 1.37 -16.29
C LYS A 98 17.34 2.66 -16.74
N LYS A 99 16.03 2.59 -16.99
CA LYS A 99 15.18 3.71 -17.39
C LYS A 99 13.73 3.49 -17.00
N GLY A 100 12.97 4.58 -16.83
CA GLY A 100 11.55 4.53 -16.50
C GLY A 100 10.98 5.93 -16.27
N VAL A 101 9.72 6.02 -15.84
CA VAL A 101 9.06 7.28 -15.46
C VAL A 101 9.05 7.45 -13.94
N CYS A 102 8.46 8.53 -13.42
CA CYS A 102 8.46 8.85 -11.99
C CYS A 102 8.01 7.70 -11.07
N GLN A 103 7.03 6.90 -11.49
CA GLN A 103 6.60 5.71 -10.76
C GLN A 103 7.73 4.69 -10.62
N HIS A 104 8.52 4.44 -11.67
CA HIS A 104 9.65 3.52 -11.64
C HIS A 104 10.74 3.94 -10.67
N TYR A 105 11.07 5.24 -10.65
CA TYR A 105 12.03 5.78 -9.69
C TYR A 105 11.54 5.58 -8.26
N SER A 106 10.28 5.95 -8.01
CA SER A 106 9.70 5.93 -6.67
C SER A 106 9.52 4.51 -6.12
N GLU A 107 9.07 3.58 -6.95
CA GLU A 107 8.88 2.17 -6.57
C GLU A 107 10.21 1.44 -6.37
N LEU A 108 11.21 1.69 -7.23
CA LEU A 108 12.54 1.13 -7.04
C LEU A 108 13.22 1.67 -5.77
N PHE A 109 13.13 2.98 -5.52
CA PHE A 109 13.62 3.58 -4.28
C PHE A 109 12.93 2.96 -3.06
N ASN A 110 11.60 2.80 -3.13
CA ASN A 110 10.80 2.23 -2.06
C ASN A 110 11.19 0.78 -1.76
N GLU A 111 11.26 -0.07 -2.78
CA GLU A 111 11.64 -1.48 -2.66
C GLU A 111 13.03 -1.63 -2.04
N LEU A 112 14.02 -0.87 -2.51
CA LEU A 112 15.38 -0.89 -1.95
C LEU A 112 15.41 -0.44 -0.49
N SER A 113 14.58 0.56 -0.14
CA SER A 113 14.46 1.07 1.24
C SER A 113 13.83 0.03 2.16
N LEU A 114 12.72 -0.60 1.74
CA LEU A 114 12.03 -1.62 2.53
C LEU A 114 12.93 -2.84 2.76
N LEU A 115 13.69 -3.27 1.75
CA LEU A 115 14.67 -4.36 1.87
C LEU A 115 15.81 -4.05 2.84
N ALA A 116 16.12 -2.76 3.04
CA ALA A 116 17.11 -2.29 4.02
C ALA A 116 16.50 -2.06 5.42
N GLY A 117 15.23 -2.41 5.64
CA GLY A 117 14.52 -2.21 6.91
C GLY A 117 14.05 -0.78 7.15
N LEU A 118 14.08 0.08 6.12
CA LEU A 118 13.71 1.49 6.23
C LEU A 118 12.23 1.72 5.93
N LYS A 119 11.63 2.74 6.56
CA LYS A 119 10.23 3.13 6.32
C LYS A 119 10.13 4.13 5.18
N SER A 120 9.60 3.68 4.06
CA SER A 120 9.31 4.49 2.87
C SER A 120 7.90 4.20 2.36
N TYR A 121 7.28 5.21 1.77
CA TYR A 121 5.94 5.16 1.17
C TYR A 121 5.96 5.84 -0.18
N VAL A 122 5.49 5.16 -1.23
CA VAL A 122 5.26 5.78 -2.54
C VAL A 122 3.99 6.62 -2.48
N LEU A 123 4.10 7.87 -2.90
CA LEU A 123 3.02 8.84 -2.95
C LEU A 123 2.77 9.28 -4.38
N THR A 124 1.52 9.61 -4.67
CA THR A 124 1.09 10.21 -5.94
C THR A 124 0.51 11.59 -5.69
N GLY A 125 0.74 12.48 -6.66
CA GLY A 125 0.25 13.85 -6.63
C GLY A 125 0.61 14.56 -7.91
N TYR A 126 0.91 15.86 -7.82
CA TYR A 126 1.36 16.65 -8.95
C TYR A 126 2.26 17.79 -8.47
N GLY A 127 3.09 18.29 -9.39
CA GLY A 127 4.03 19.36 -9.08
C GLY A 127 3.78 20.64 -9.87
N LYS A 128 4.64 21.62 -9.63
CA LYS A 128 4.76 22.84 -10.41
C LYS A 128 6.14 22.98 -11.03
N GLU A 129 6.17 23.27 -12.32
CA GLU A 129 7.38 23.67 -13.02
C GLU A 129 7.24 25.14 -13.43
N HIS A 130 8.24 25.97 -13.10
CA HIS A 130 8.22 27.41 -13.37
C HIS A 130 6.96 28.12 -12.85
N GLY A 131 6.48 27.72 -11.66
CA GLY A 131 5.28 28.26 -11.02
C GLY A 131 3.95 27.79 -11.62
N LYS A 132 3.97 26.90 -12.61
CA LYS A 132 2.76 26.39 -13.28
C LYS A 132 2.52 24.93 -12.93
N VAL A 133 1.27 24.60 -12.62
CA VAL A 133 0.83 23.22 -12.41
C VAL A 133 1.16 22.38 -13.65
N MET A 134 1.81 21.24 -13.43
CA MET A 134 2.13 20.30 -14.49
C MET A 134 0.86 19.71 -15.12
N ASN A 135 0.98 19.22 -16.36
CA ASN A 135 -0.13 18.55 -17.04
C ASN A 135 -0.23 17.05 -16.72
N LEU A 136 0.69 16.52 -15.93
CA LEU A 136 0.77 15.10 -15.59
C LEU A 136 0.88 14.92 -14.08
N ALA A 137 0.33 13.81 -13.60
CA ALA A 137 0.57 13.36 -12.24
C ALA A 137 2.03 12.97 -12.07
N HIS A 138 2.49 13.02 -10.83
CA HIS A 138 3.86 12.72 -10.45
C HIS A 138 3.88 11.80 -9.23
N ALA A 139 4.99 11.07 -9.07
CA ALA A 139 5.19 10.12 -7.99
C ALA A 139 6.55 10.35 -7.33
N TRP A 140 6.58 10.23 -6.01
CA TRP A 140 7.75 10.40 -5.16
C TRP A 140 7.60 9.59 -3.87
N ASN A 141 8.51 9.74 -2.91
CA ASN A 141 8.49 9.01 -1.65
C ASN A 141 8.33 9.95 -0.44
N ALA A 142 7.58 9.50 0.57
CA ALA A 142 7.71 9.99 1.93
C ALA A 142 8.46 8.94 2.76
N ILE A 143 9.43 9.40 3.55
CA ILE A 143 10.22 8.56 4.44
C ILE A 143 10.05 9.03 5.89
N LYS A 144 10.19 8.09 6.82
CA LYS A 144 10.18 8.38 8.25
C LYS A 144 11.54 8.05 8.82
N LEU A 145 12.21 9.05 9.36
CA LEU A 145 13.47 8.93 10.10
C LEU A 145 13.20 9.33 11.55
N ASP A 146 13.40 8.40 12.48
CA ASP A 146 12.98 8.52 13.87
C ASP A 146 11.49 8.91 14.00
N SER A 147 11.23 10.12 14.48
CA SER A 147 9.88 10.70 14.65
C SER A 147 9.56 11.79 13.62
N LYS A 148 10.44 12.01 12.64
CA LYS A 148 10.29 13.07 11.62
C LYS A 148 10.01 12.48 10.25
N TRP A 149 9.21 13.18 9.48
CA TRP A 149 8.91 12.82 8.10
C TRP A 149 9.64 13.74 7.13
N TYR A 150 10.09 13.16 6.04
CA TYR A 150 10.75 13.86 4.94
C TYR A 150 10.23 13.35 3.60
N PHE A 151 10.33 14.18 2.58
CA PHE A 151 10.09 13.78 1.20
C PHE A 151 11.38 13.54 0.45
N ILE A 152 11.33 12.57 -0.46
CA ILE A 152 12.38 12.27 -1.42
C ILE A 152 11.76 12.17 -2.80
N ASP A 153 12.25 12.99 -3.74
CA ASP A 153 11.94 12.85 -5.16
C ASP A 153 13.23 12.56 -5.94
N VAL A 154 13.45 11.28 -6.21
CA VAL A 154 14.62 10.82 -6.98
C VAL A 154 14.51 11.22 -8.46
N THR A 155 13.29 11.40 -8.98
CA THR A 155 13.06 11.70 -10.39
C THR A 155 13.52 13.12 -10.70
N TRP A 156 13.05 14.11 -9.95
CA TRP A 156 13.49 15.50 -10.08
C TRP A 156 14.90 15.70 -9.53
N GLY A 157 15.34 14.81 -8.63
CA GLY A 157 16.72 14.70 -8.20
C GLY A 157 17.70 14.24 -9.29
N ALA A 158 17.25 13.44 -10.27
CA ALA A 158 18.11 12.86 -11.31
C ALA A 158 18.41 13.82 -12.47
N GLY A 159 17.54 14.81 -12.71
CA GLY A 159 17.66 15.75 -13.80
C GLY A 159 16.33 16.40 -14.17
N TYR A 160 16.25 16.92 -15.39
CA TYR A 160 15.09 17.67 -15.88
C TYR A 160 14.81 17.41 -17.37
N LEU A 161 13.63 17.80 -17.84
CA LEU A 161 13.29 17.77 -19.26
C LEU A 161 13.67 19.09 -19.93
N GLN A 162 14.40 19.00 -21.04
CA GLN A 162 14.71 20.13 -21.92
C GLN A 162 14.40 19.71 -23.35
N ASN A 163 13.53 20.46 -24.04
CA ASN A 163 13.12 20.17 -25.42
C ASN A 163 12.63 18.72 -25.62
N ASN A 164 11.79 18.22 -24.71
CA ASN A 164 11.31 16.82 -24.68
C ASN A 164 12.42 15.76 -24.62
N GLN A 165 13.60 16.12 -24.11
CA GLN A 165 14.69 15.19 -23.84
C GLN A 165 15.09 15.26 -22.38
N PHE A 166 15.34 14.11 -21.78
CA PHE A 166 15.88 14.06 -20.44
C PHE A 166 17.34 14.50 -20.42
N LYS A 167 17.64 15.52 -19.62
CA LYS A 167 18.98 15.97 -19.29
C LYS A 167 19.29 15.53 -17.87
N LYS A 168 20.29 14.67 -17.72
CA LYS A 168 20.77 14.22 -16.42
C LYS A 168 21.54 15.35 -15.76
N ASP A 169 21.14 15.70 -14.56
CA ASP A 169 21.72 16.77 -13.74
C ASP A 169 21.43 16.43 -12.28
N PHE A 170 22.14 15.40 -11.79
CA PHE A 170 21.86 14.83 -10.48
C PHE A 170 22.13 15.84 -9.37
N LYS A 171 21.14 16.06 -8.50
CA LYS A 171 21.16 17.03 -7.40
C LYS A 171 20.56 16.45 -6.13
N ILE A 172 21.12 16.84 -4.99
CA ILE A 172 20.59 16.48 -3.66
C ILE A 172 19.42 17.36 -3.21
N LYS A 173 18.98 18.33 -4.03
CA LYS A 173 17.91 19.30 -3.68
C LYS A 173 16.62 18.62 -3.20
N TYR A 174 16.31 17.44 -3.76
CA TYR A 174 15.11 16.66 -3.45
C TYR A 174 15.38 15.45 -2.56
N PHE A 175 16.49 15.46 -1.82
CA PHE A 175 16.80 14.48 -0.79
C PHE A 175 16.42 15.03 0.58
N MET A 176 15.63 14.26 1.36
CA MET A 176 15.20 14.59 2.72
C MET A 176 14.62 16.01 2.88
N VAL A 177 13.72 16.40 1.99
CA VAL A 177 13.08 17.72 2.03
C VAL A 177 12.01 17.75 3.11
N THR A 178 11.97 18.81 3.94
CA THR A 178 10.92 18.96 4.95
C THR A 178 9.56 19.20 4.29
N PRO A 179 8.44 18.81 4.95
CA PRO A 179 7.11 18.99 4.38
C PRO A 179 6.78 20.42 3.95
N GLU A 180 7.15 21.41 4.75
CA GLU A 180 6.87 22.83 4.49
C GLU A 180 7.57 23.35 3.24
N LYS A 181 8.76 22.81 2.95
CA LYS A 181 9.53 23.17 1.76
C LYS A 181 9.06 22.39 0.54
N PHE A 182 8.76 21.10 0.70
CA PHE A 182 8.34 20.24 -0.41
C PHE A 182 6.97 20.66 -0.95
N ILE A 183 6.06 21.13 -0.09
CA ILE A 183 4.73 21.54 -0.52
C ILE A 183 4.71 22.79 -1.44
N GLN A 184 5.84 23.50 -1.55
CA GLN A 184 5.95 24.68 -2.40
C GLN A 184 5.92 24.33 -3.89
N ASP A 185 6.41 23.15 -4.28
CA ASP A 185 6.44 22.71 -5.68
C ASP A 185 5.82 21.32 -5.90
N HIS A 186 5.41 20.60 -4.86
CA HIS A 186 4.69 19.33 -4.94
C HIS A 186 3.44 19.33 -4.07
N ILE A 187 2.35 18.71 -4.52
CA ILE A 187 1.19 18.45 -3.66
C ILE A 187 0.71 17.01 -3.83
N PRO A 188 0.69 16.20 -2.75
CA PRO A 188 0.08 14.88 -2.76
C PRO A 188 -1.41 14.97 -3.10
N PHE A 189 -1.93 13.96 -3.80
CA PHE A 189 -3.37 13.87 -3.96
C PHE A 189 -4.06 13.69 -2.62
N ASP A 190 -3.63 12.76 -1.77
CA ASP A 190 -4.23 12.61 -0.45
C ASP A 190 -3.67 13.66 0.53
N PRO A 191 -4.48 14.60 1.05
CA PRO A 191 -4.00 15.69 1.91
C PRO A 191 -3.36 15.20 3.22
N MET A 192 -3.65 13.97 3.67
CA MET A 192 -2.98 13.39 4.83
C MET A 192 -1.46 13.32 4.65
N TRP A 193 -1.03 13.06 3.41
CA TRP A 193 0.37 12.93 3.05
C TRP A 193 1.04 14.27 2.78
N GLN A 194 0.38 15.42 2.97
CA GLN A 194 1.09 16.70 3.00
C GLN A 194 2.02 16.81 4.22
N LEU A 195 1.73 16.03 5.27
CA LEU A 195 2.52 15.99 6.51
C LEU A 195 2.62 17.36 7.19
N LEU A 196 1.56 18.16 7.04
CA LEU A 196 1.42 19.47 7.64
C LEU A 196 0.29 19.45 8.68
N PRO A 197 0.45 20.15 9.81
CA PRO A 197 -0.65 20.39 10.75
C PRO A 197 -1.78 21.22 10.13
N TYR A 198 -1.48 21.96 9.06
CA TYR A 198 -2.46 22.76 8.32
C TYR A 198 -2.32 22.48 6.82
N PRO A 199 -2.90 21.38 6.31
CA PRO A 199 -2.83 21.03 4.90
C PRO A 199 -3.45 22.13 4.01
N ILE A 200 -2.76 22.47 2.93
CA ILE A 200 -3.25 23.42 1.93
C ILE A 200 -4.24 22.75 0.98
N LYS A 201 -5.21 23.52 0.51
CA LYS A 201 -6.18 23.06 -0.49
C LYS A 201 -5.58 23.06 -1.88
N TYR A 202 -6.15 22.27 -2.79
CA TYR A 202 -5.65 22.19 -4.16
C TYR A 202 -5.70 23.54 -4.89
N GLU A 203 -6.77 24.31 -4.75
CA GLU A 203 -6.88 25.63 -5.39
C GLU A 203 -5.91 26.68 -4.84
N GLU A 204 -5.46 26.51 -3.59
CA GLU A 204 -4.47 27.37 -2.96
C GLU A 204 -3.09 27.06 -3.53
N PHE A 205 -2.76 25.76 -3.62
CA PHE A 205 -1.57 25.31 -4.33
C PHE A 205 -1.62 25.76 -5.78
N ASP A 206 -2.66 25.44 -6.55
CA ASP A 206 -2.74 25.72 -7.99
C ASP A 206 -2.55 27.20 -8.35
N LYS A 207 -2.94 28.13 -7.45
CA LYS A 207 -2.93 29.59 -7.69
C LYS A 207 -1.89 30.37 -6.87
N ASP A 208 -1.05 29.70 -6.09
CA ASP A 208 -0.10 30.35 -5.17
C ASP A 208 -0.77 31.30 -4.16
N ILE A 209 -1.97 30.93 -3.70
CA ILE A 209 -2.74 31.75 -2.77
C ILE A 209 -2.38 31.39 -1.32
N LYS A 210 -1.86 32.37 -0.57
CA LYS A 210 -1.52 32.23 0.86
C LYS A 210 -2.70 32.54 1.82
N ASN A 211 -3.94 32.32 1.38
CA ASN A 211 -5.13 32.87 2.05
C ASN A 211 -6.07 31.83 2.69
N SER A 212 -5.56 30.81 3.39
CA SER A 212 -6.41 30.21 4.42
C SER A 212 -5.68 30.03 5.73
N ILE A 213 -6.24 30.69 6.75
CA ILE A 213 -6.03 30.29 8.13
C ILE A 213 -6.83 28.99 8.26
N ALA A 214 -6.15 27.85 8.16
CA ALA A 214 -6.75 26.58 8.54
C ALA A 214 -7.10 26.68 10.03
N LEU A 215 -8.40 26.74 10.34
CA LEU A 215 -8.89 27.02 11.70
C LEU A 215 -8.70 25.84 12.66
N LYS A 216 -8.35 24.66 12.15
CA LYS A 216 -8.20 23.44 12.92
C LYS A 216 -6.95 22.68 12.50
N GLU A 217 -6.15 22.32 13.49
CA GLU A 217 -4.98 21.47 13.32
C GLU A 217 -5.38 20.06 12.86
N PHE A 218 -4.62 19.52 11.93
CA PHE A 218 -4.75 18.19 11.36
C PHE A 218 -3.62 17.30 11.89
N PHE A 219 -3.98 16.36 12.77
CA PHE A 219 -3.07 15.38 13.34
C PHE A 219 -2.75 14.28 12.32
N TYR A 220 -1.85 14.59 11.37
CA TYR A 220 -1.50 13.68 10.28
C TYR A 220 -0.85 12.38 10.80
N THR A 221 -0.05 12.43 11.87
CA THR A 221 0.57 11.23 12.46
C THR A 221 -0.47 10.23 12.94
N ASP A 222 -1.50 10.68 13.66
CA ASP A 222 -2.60 9.82 14.12
C ASP A 222 -3.40 9.26 12.95
N THR A 223 -3.64 10.11 11.94
CA THR A 223 -4.36 9.71 10.73
C THR A 223 -3.59 8.63 9.97
N ILE A 224 -2.26 8.75 9.83
CA ILE A 224 -1.41 7.74 9.19
C ILE A 224 -1.40 6.45 10.01
N ASN A 225 -1.22 6.54 11.33
CA ASN A 225 -1.20 5.37 12.22
C ASN A 225 -2.52 4.59 12.17
N HIS A 226 -3.65 5.29 12.12
CA HIS A 226 -4.95 4.65 11.91
C HIS A 226 -5.08 4.08 10.50
N PHE A 227 -4.66 4.84 9.48
CA PHE A 227 -4.79 4.46 8.07
C PHE A 227 -4.06 3.14 7.75
N VAL A 228 -2.84 2.94 8.26
CA VAL A 228 -2.06 1.72 8.00
C VAL A 228 -2.66 0.46 8.65
N GLN A 229 -3.56 0.60 9.62
CA GLN A 229 -4.26 -0.51 10.28
C GLN A 229 -5.58 -0.88 9.57
N LEU A 230 -6.07 -0.03 8.66
CA LEU A 230 -7.31 -0.28 7.93
C LEU A 230 -7.13 -1.39 6.88
N SER A 231 -8.21 -2.14 6.62
CA SER A 231 -8.24 -3.02 5.45
C SER A 231 -8.08 -2.21 4.16
N GLU A 232 -7.57 -2.83 3.10
CA GLU A 232 -7.34 -2.18 1.81
C GLU A 232 -8.58 -1.41 1.29
N ILE A 233 -9.77 -2.03 1.35
CA ILE A 233 -11.04 -1.37 0.99
C ILE A 233 -11.26 -0.10 1.81
N GLN A 234 -11.04 -0.16 3.13
CA GLN A 234 -11.21 0.99 4.03
C GLN A 234 -10.16 2.08 3.76
N GLN A 235 -8.93 1.71 3.41
CA GLN A 235 -7.89 2.64 3.00
C GLN A 235 -8.32 3.43 1.75
N TYR A 236 -8.75 2.75 0.69
CA TYR A 236 -9.23 3.40 -0.54
C TYR A 236 -10.45 4.29 -0.27
N GLN A 237 -11.40 3.83 0.56
CA GLN A 237 -12.54 4.67 0.97
C GLN A 237 -12.08 5.93 1.72
N ALA A 238 -11.14 5.81 2.65
CA ALA A 238 -10.61 6.93 3.41
C ALA A 238 -9.84 7.93 2.53
N LYS A 239 -8.96 7.42 1.64
CA LYS A 239 -8.23 8.20 0.64
C LYS A 239 -9.21 8.98 -0.25
N ILE A 240 -10.21 8.32 -0.84
CA ILE A 240 -11.22 8.96 -1.69
C ILE A 240 -11.98 10.06 -0.93
N ARG A 241 -12.35 9.82 0.34
CA ARG A 241 -13.01 10.86 1.16
C ARG A 241 -12.13 12.09 1.36
N ARG A 242 -10.87 11.89 1.76
CA ARG A 242 -9.91 12.99 2.01
C ARG A 242 -9.61 13.79 0.75
N ILE A 243 -9.38 13.11 -0.39
CA ILE A 243 -9.20 13.76 -1.69
C ILE A 243 -10.44 14.58 -2.08
N ASN A 244 -11.64 14.04 -1.83
CA ASN A 244 -12.87 14.78 -2.13
C ASN A 244 -13.06 16.04 -1.28
N SER A 245 -12.57 16.04 -0.04
CA SER A 245 -12.72 17.17 0.88
C SER A 245 -11.67 18.27 0.74
N ASN A 246 -10.56 18.04 0.02
CA ASN A 246 -9.44 19.00 -0.01
C ASN A 246 -9.59 20.14 -1.04
N GLY A 247 -10.80 20.69 -1.18
CA GLY A 247 -11.08 21.83 -2.04
C GLY A 247 -11.41 21.50 -3.51
N ARG A 248 -11.26 22.51 -4.37
CA ARG A 248 -11.61 22.49 -5.78
C ARG A 248 -10.60 21.69 -6.58
N LYS A 249 -11.10 20.79 -7.41
CA LYS A 249 -10.31 19.78 -8.12
C LYS A 249 -9.99 20.25 -9.53
N ASN A 250 -8.74 20.11 -9.94
CA ASN A 250 -8.32 20.17 -11.33
C ASN A 250 -8.43 18.78 -12.00
N ASN A 251 -8.07 18.70 -13.29
CA ASN A 251 -8.22 17.47 -14.07
C ASN A 251 -7.36 16.30 -13.53
N LEU A 252 -6.20 16.57 -12.94
CA LEU A 252 -5.34 15.52 -12.38
C LEU A 252 -6.02 14.84 -11.19
N ILE A 253 -6.62 15.63 -10.30
CA ILE A 253 -7.33 15.12 -9.12
C ILE A 253 -8.60 14.37 -9.52
N ILE A 254 -9.31 14.85 -10.55
CA ILE A 254 -10.49 14.15 -11.10
C ILE A 254 -10.09 12.78 -11.67
N ASN A 255 -8.97 12.72 -12.40
CA ASN A 255 -8.45 11.48 -12.96
C ASN A 255 -7.97 10.52 -11.87
N GLU A 256 -7.28 11.01 -10.83
CA GLU A 256 -6.92 10.21 -9.65
C GLU A 256 -8.17 9.60 -9.01
N LEU A 257 -9.18 10.42 -8.68
CA LEU A 257 -10.43 9.92 -8.09
C LEU A 257 -11.14 8.87 -8.95
N LYS A 258 -11.09 9.02 -10.27
CA LYS A 258 -11.66 8.02 -11.20
C LYS A 258 -10.90 6.69 -11.12
N GLN A 259 -9.58 6.72 -11.07
CA GLN A 259 -8.74 5.54 -10.92
C GLN A 259 -8.99 4.86 -9.57
N GLU A 260 -8.95 5.62 -8.47
CA GLU A 260 -9.18 5.15 -7.11
C GLU A 260 -10.56 4.48 -6.94
N LYS A 261 -11.62 5.11 -7.45
CA LYS A 261 -12.98 4.52 -7.44
C LYS A 261 -13.07 3.25 -8.27
N SER A 262 -12.37 3.19 -9.41
CA SER A 262 -12.36 2.00 -10.27
C SER A 262 -11.64 0.84 -9.57
N TYR A 263 -10.51 1.10 -8.92
CA TYR A 263 -9.81 0.10 -8.14
C TYR A 263 -10.63 -0.38 -6.94
N LEU A 264 -11.27 0.52 -6.19
CA LEU A 264 -12.16 0.16 -5.10
C LEU A 264 -13.30 -0.77 -5.55
N LYS A 265 -13.86 -0.54 -6.75
CA LYS A 265 -14.87 -1.43 -7.34
C LYS A 265 -14.31 -2.83 -7.60
N ILE A 266 -13.06 -2.94 -8.08
CA ILE A 266 -12.37 -4.23 -8.28
C ILE A 266 -12.18 -4.94 -6.94
N LEU A 267 -11.74 -4.24 -5.89
CA LEU A 267 -11.57 -4.83 -4.55
C LEU A 267 -12.88 -5.41 -4.01
N TYR A 268 -14.00 -4.68 -4.15
CA TYR A 268 -15.31 -5.21 -3.75
C TYR A 268 -15.71 -6.44 -4.56
N LYS A 269 -15.45 -6.44 -5.88
CA LYS A 269 -15.70 -7.60 -6.74
C LYS A 269 -14.88 -8.81 -6.28
N ASN A 270 -13.59 -8.64 -6.03
CA ASN A 270 -12.70 -9.71 -5.55
C ASN A 270 -13.15 -10.25 -4.18
N LYS A 271 -13.53 -9.36 -3.25
CA LYS A 271 -14.08 -9.77 -1.95
C LYS A 271 -15.36 -10.59 -2.09
N ALA A 272 -16.26 -10.18 -3.00
CA ALA A 272 -17.48 -10.93 -3.29
C ALA A 272 -17.20 -12.32 -3.87
N ILE A 273 -16.24 -12.43 -4.80
CA ILE A 273 -15.78 -13.72 -5.37
C ILE A 273 -15.18 -14.60 -4.27
N ASN A 274 -14.31 -14.07 -3.41
CA ASN A 274 -13.69 -14.83 -2.34
C ASN A 274 -14.72 -15.37 -1.34
N ASN A 275 -15.73 -14.57 -0.99
CA ASN A 275 -16.84 -15.01 -0.15
C ASN A 275 -17.66 -16.11 -0.83
N LEU A 276 -17.98 -15.96 -2.13
CA LEU A 276 -18.68 -16.99 -2.89
C LEU A 276 -17.89 -18.31 -2.92
N ASN A 277 -16.59 -18.23 -3.22
CA ASN A 277 -15.70 -19.40 -3.25
C ASN A 277 -15.58 -20.07 -1.88
N SER A 278 -15.49 -19.29 -0.80
CA SER A 278 -15.45 -19.82 0.58
C SER A 278 -16.75 -20.52 0.94
N GLY A 279 -17.90 -19.97 0.52
CA GLY A 279 -19.19 -20.62 0.69
C GLY A 279 -19.28 -21.95 -0.08
N ASN A 280 -18.85 -21.95 -1.34
CA ASN A 280 -18.81 -23.14 -2.19
C ASN A 280 -17.89 -24.22 -1.60
N TYR A 281 -16.74 -23.82 -1.02
CA TYR A 281 -15.84 -24.73 -0.33
C TYR A 281 -16.56 -25.46 0.81
N HIS A 282 -17.24 -24.73 1.70
CA HIS A 282 -17.98 -25.35 2.82
C HIS A 282 -19.17 -26.19 2.36
N TYR A 283 -19.85 -25.79 1.29
CA TYR A 283 -20.90 -26.60 0.68
C TYR A 283 -20.35 -27.93 0.14
N ASN A 284 -19.20 -27.90 -0.54
CA ASN A 284 -18.54 -29.11 -1.05
C ASN A 284 -18.04 -30.01 0.09
N GLU A 285 -17.53 -29.43 1.19
CA GLU A 285 -17.20 -30.20 2.40
C GLU A 285 -18.44 -30.87 3.01
N ALA A 286 -19.60 -30.22 2.94
CA ALA A 286 -20.88 -30.79 3.39
C ALA A 286 -21.28 -31.99 2.52
N LEU A 287 -21.09 -31.90 1.19
CA LEU A 287 -21.32 -33.01 0.27
C LEU A 287 -20.41 -34.21 0.56
N ARG A 288 -19.10 -33.99 0.73
CA ARG A 288 -18.14 -35.05 1.09
C ARG A 288 -18.49 -35.73 2.42
N GLN A 289 -18.97 -34.96 3.39
CA GLN A 289 -19.43 -35.50 4.66
C GLN A 289 -20.72 -36.31 4.48
N PHE A 290 -21.63 -35.87 3.60
CA PHE A 290 -22.84 -36.61 3.28
C PHE A 290 -22.57 -37.94 2.58
N GLU A 291 -21.55 -38.01 1.71
CA GLU A 291 -21.10 -39.28 1.14
C GLU A 291 -20.66 -40.27 2.23
N LYS A 292 -19.87 -39.80 3.21
CA LYS A 292 -19.47 -40.62 4.37
C LYS A 292 -20.67 -41.08 5.21
N TYR A 293 -21.60 -40.17 5.49
CA TYR A 293 -22.85 -40.48 6.16
C TYR A 293 -23.62 -41.57 5.40
N TYR A 294 -23.77 -41.42 4.09
CA TYR A 294 -24.57 -42.31 3.26
C TYR A 294 -23.96 -43.72 3.17
N GLU A 295 -22.64 -43.82 3.06
CA GLU A 295 -21.94 -45.09 3.11
C GLU A 295 -22.03 -45.77 4.48
N ALA A 296 -22.02 -45.00 5.58
CA ALA A 296 -22.27 -45.54 6.90
C ALA A 296 -23.74 -45.99 7.09
N TYR A 297 -24.70 -45.22 6.58
CA TYR A 297 -26.13 -45.50 6.66
C TYR A 297 -26.50 -46.82 5.96
N LYS A 298 -25.81 -47.18 4.87
CA LYS A 298 -26.00 -48.46 4.17
C LYS A 298 -25.51 -49.68 4.97
N LYS A 299 -24.57 -49.48 5.91
CA LYS A 299 -24.03 -50.58 6.72
C LYS A 299 -24.98 -50.86 7.88
N THR A 300 -25.39 -52.13 8.03
CA THR A 300 -26.34 -52.60 9.05
C THR A 300 -25.85 -52.41 10.50
N GLU A 301 -24.55 -52.20 10.72
CA GLU A 301 -23.95 -52.11 12.06
C GLU A 301 -23.72 -50.66 12.56
N SER A 302 -23.96 -49.64 11.72
CA SER A 302 -23.71 -48.25 12.12
C SER A 302 -24.71 -47.78 13.17
N SER A 303 -24.22 -47.24 14.29
CA SER A 303 -25.10 -46.76 15.36
C SER A 303 -25.88 -45.50 14.95
N LYS A 304 -27.15 -45.42 15.37
CA LYS A 304 -28.01 -44.24 15.19
C LYS A 304 -27.36 -42.96 15.73
N THR A 305 -26.66 -43.06 16.86
CA THR A 305 -25.92 -41.93 17.47
C THR A 305 -24.83 -41.41 16.54
N TYR A 306 -24.07 -42.30 15.91
CA TYR A 306 -23.04 -41.92 14.93
C TYR A 306 -23.65 -41.23 13.71
N LEU A 307 -24.72 -41.80 13.13
CA LEU A 307 -25.40 -41.24 11.97
C LEU A 307 -25.99 -39.85 12.23
N LEU A 308 -26.56 -39.62 13.42
CA LEU A 308 -27.03 -38.29 13.83
C LEU A 308 -25.87 -37.29 14.03
N ALA A 309 -24.73 -37.73 14.55
CA ALA A 309 -23.55 -36.89 14.70
C ALA A 309 -23.00 -36.44 13.32
N GLU A 310 -22.98 -37.34 12.35
CA GLU A 310 -22.60 -37.05 10.96
C GLU A 310 -23.53 -36.01 10.31
N LEU A 311 -24.86 -36.18 10.44
CA LEU A 311 -25.83 -35.20 9.94
C LEU A 311 -25.64 -33.82 10.58
N LYS A 312 -25.40 -33.76 11.90
CA LYS A 312 -25.09 -32.50 12.60
C LYS A 312 -23.79 -31.87 12.09
N ALA A 313 -22.78 -32.67 11.77
CA ALA A 313 -21.52 -32.18 11.19
C ALA A 313 -21.70 -31.62 9.77
N ILE A 314 -22.67 -32.13 9.01
CA ILE A 314 -23.07 -31.59 7.70
C ILE A 314 -23.77 -30.23 7.89
N GLU A 315 -24.76 -30.15 8.80
CA GLU A 315 -25.49 -28.90 9.10
C GLU A 315 -24.52 -27.76 9.46
N LYS A 316 -23.54 -28.02 10.33
CA LYS A 316 -22.52 -27.01 10.70
C LYS A 316 -21.74 -26.48 9.49
N LYS A 317 -21.46 -27.33 8.49
CA LYS A 317 -20.79 -26.91 7.25
C LYS A 317 -21.73 -26.10 6.35
N LEU A 318 -23.01 -26.49 6.25
CA LEU A 318 -24.02 -25.72 5.51
C LEU A 318 -24.24 -24.33 6.14
N ASP A 319 -24.29 -24.23 7.47
CA ASP A 319 -24.34 -22.96 8.19
C ASP A 319 -23.13 -22.07 7.86
N SER A 320 -21.95 -22.68 7.74
CA SER A 320 -20.72 -21.99 7.37
C SER A 320 -20.81 -21.48 5.93
N ALA A 321 -21.28 -22.30 4.99
CA ALA A 321 -21.53 -21.89 3.60
C ALA A 321 -22.52 -20.71 3.53
N LYS A 322 -23.64 -20.80 4.26
CA LYS A 322 -24.68 -19.76 4.35
C LYS A 322 -24.12 -18.44 4.90
N LYS A 323 -23.27 -18.51 5.93
CA LYS A 323 -22.58 -17.33 6.50
C LYS A 323 -21.68 -16.64 5.47
N TYR A 324 -21.01 -17.37 4.59
CA TYR A 324 -20.20 -16.74 3.54
C TYR A 324 -21.06 -16.17 2.41
N TYR A 325 -22.10 -16.90 1.97
CA TYR A 325 -23.03 -16.42 0.95
C TYR A 325 -23.80 -15.15 1.37
N SER A 326 -24.06 -14.94 2.67
CA SER A 326 -24.69 -13.70 3.16
C SER A 326 -23.77 -12.48 3.11
N GLN A 327 -22.45 -12.69 3.03
CA GLN A 327 -21.45 -11.63 2.95
C GLN A 327 -21.08 -11.24 1.51
N VAL A 328 -21.62 -11.94 0.50
CA VAL A 328 -21.43 -11.59 -0.91
C VAL A 328 -22.25 -10.33 -1.21
N LYS A 329 -21.56 -9.20 -1.40
CA LYS A 329 -22.16 -7.89 -1.74
C LYS A 329 -21.53 -7.37 -3.02
N THR A 330 -22.29 -7.35 -4.11
CA THR A 330 -21.80 -6.86 -5.41
C THR A 330 -22.96 -6.47 -6.33
N SER A 331 -22.69 -5.53 -7.24
CA SER A 331 -23.59 -5.19 -8.35
C SER A 331 -23.30 -6.01 -9.62
N ASP A 332 -22.32 -6.91 -9.58
CA ASP A 332 -21.93 -7.75 -10.71
C ASP A 332 -22.98 -8.85 -10.97
N ARG A 333 -23.57 -8.83 -12.17
CA ARG A 333 -24.67 -9.73 -12.54
C ARG A 333 -24.25 -11.20 -12.52
N GLU A 334 -23.06 -11.52 -13.02
CA GLU A 334 -22.58 -12.90 -13.11
C GLU A 334 -22.38 -13.51 -11.71
N ILE A 335 -21.76 -12.74 -10.80
CA ILE A 335 -21.56 -13.18 -9.42
C ILE A 335 -22.91 -13.38 -8.72
N ASN A 336 -23.87 -12.48 -8.93
CA ASN A 336 -25.19 -12.58 -8.33
C ASN A 336 -25.99 -13.80 -8.85
N THR A 337 -25.87 -14.14 -10.13
CA THR A 337 -26.44 -15.39 -10.68
C THR A 337 -25.85 -16.62 -10.00
N LYS A 338 -24.51 -16.74 -9.95
CA LYS A 338 -23.82 -17.86 -9.29
C LYS A 338 -24.18 -17.98 -7.80
N LEU A 339 -24.29 -16.84 -7.11
CA LEU A 339 -24.73 -16.80 -5.72
C LEU A 339 -26.17 -17.33 -5.55
N HIS A 340 -27.07 -16.98 -6.46
CA HIS A 340 -28.44 -17.45 -6.44
C HIS A 340 -28.50 -18.97 -6.62
N GLU A 341 -27.80 -19.52 -7.61
CA GLU A 341 -27.68 -20.95 -7.84
C GLU A 341 -27.13 -21.68 -6.61
N ALA A 342 -26.04 -21.17 -6.03
CA ALA A 342 -25.42 -21.76 -4.83
C ALA A 342 -26.37 -21.75 -3.62
N LYS A 343 -27.13 -20.66 -3.41
CA LYS A 343 -28.13 -20.57 -2.32
C LYS A 343 -29.29 -21.53 -2.53
N THR A 344 -29.73 -21.71 -3.77
CA THR A 344 -30.80 -22.67 -4.11
C THR A 344 -30.34 -24.11 -3.87
N ALA A 345 -29.13 -24.47 -4.32
CA ALA A 345 -28.54 -25.78 -4.07
C ALA A 345 -28.39 -26.06 -2.57
N LEU A 346 -27.90 -25.09 -1.80
CA LEU A 346 -27.79 -25.18 -0.34
C LEU A 346 -29.15 -25.45 0.32
N LYS A 347 -30.19 -24.68 -0.05
CA LYS A 347 -31.54 -24.85 0.51
C LYS A 347 -32.09 -26.25 0.22
N ASN A 348 -31.92 -26.75 -1.00
CA ASN A 348 -32.36 -28.09 -1.36
C ASN A 348 -31.61 -29.16 -0.55
N PHE A 349 -30.30 -28.95 -0.31
CA PHE A 349 -29.51 -29.88 0.47
C PHE A 349 -29.91 -29.87 1.96
N GLU A 350 -30.19 -28.70 2.55
CA GLU A 350 -30.74 -28.60 3.91
C GLU A 350 -32.03 -29.43 4.06
N GLN A 351 -32.93 -29.41 3.06
CA GLN A 351 -34.17 -30.21 3.07
C GLN A 351 -33.89 -31.72 3.03
N ILE A 352 -32.90 -32.17 2.25
CA ILE A 352 -32.47 -33.58 2.21
C ILE A 352 -31.99 -34.01 3.60
N ILE A 353 -31.14 -33.21 4.23
CA ILE A 353 -30.59 -33.50 5.56
C ILE A 353 -31.69 -33.60 6.61
N GLU A 354 -32.65 -32.68 6.61
CA GLU A 354 -33.77 -32.74 7.56
C GLU A 354 -34.64 -33.99 7.33
N GLY A 355 -34.87 -34.37 6.06
CA GLY A 355 -35.54 -35.63 5.72
C GLY A 355 -34.82 -36.86 6.26
N GLN A 356 -33.48 -36.91 6.20
CA GLN A 356 -32.68 -38.01 6.77
C GLN A 356 -32.78 -38.06 8.30
N LYS A 357 -32.73 -36.89 8.96
CA LYS A 357 -32.89 -36.81 10.42
C LYS A 357 -34.26 -37.32 10.86
N LYS A 358 -35.31 -37.00 10.12
CA LYS A 358 -36.67 -37.49 10.42
C LYS A 358 -36.75 -39.02 10.32
N LYS A 359 -36.21 -39.61 9.25
CA LYS A 359 -36.15 -41.08 9.09
C LYS A 359 -35.41 -41.77 10.23
N LEU A 360 -34.29 -41.22 10.67
CA LEU A 360 -33.54 -41.77 11.80
C LEU A 360 -34.23 -41.58 13.15
N LYS A 361 -35.23 -40.70 13.28
CA LYS A 361 -36.00 -40.54 14.52
C LYS A 361 -37.19 -41.51 14.58
N GLU A 362 -37.77 -41.84 13.42
CA GLU A 362 -38.93 -42.73 13.27
C GLU A 362 -38.56 -44.22 13.32
N ASN A 363 -37.34 -44.57 12.92
CA ASN A 363 -36.70 -45.88 13.14
C ASN A 363 -35.84 -45.86 14.40
#